data_AF-X0ZSA9-F1
#
_entry.id   AF-X0ZSA9-F1
#
_cell.length_a   1.000
_cell.length_b   1.000
_cell.length_c   1.000
_cell.angle_alpha   90.00
_cell.angle_beta   90.00
_cell.angle_gamma   90.00
#
_symmetry.space_group_name_H-M   'P 1'
#
loop_
_entity.id
_entity.type
_entity.pdbx_description
1 polymer ?
#
loop_
_entity_poly.entity_id
_entity_poly.type
_entity_poly.pdbx_seq_one_letter_code
_entity_poly.pdbx_strand_id
1 'polypeptide(L)'
;MDEQEIIKLINSKRKAIEEDLLPSSQLQEIKEKIEEFLNKKLMGESILALRYKKFKVSGQKTLWSDLRGYPFNGLKWISPWIDFFEKYIAEKTIKQRLEKENLWVEARTRGNELHLLAGEKDKNGKIHVVIDEITSEIRIDKKDQAPNSLLKKIDAILTTKNGKKIKTTMQFLEE
;
A
#
# COMPACT_ATOMS: atom_id res chain seq x y z
N MET A 1 -6.96 -6.27 16.29
CA MET A 1 -5.76 -6.81 15.62
C MET A 1 -5.09 -5.76 14.76
N ASP A 2 -3.78 -5.76 14.70
CA ASP A 2 -2.98 -4.99 13.75
C ASP A 2 -2.71 -5.78 12.46
N GLU A 3 -2.03 -5.14 11.50
CA GLU A 3 -1.74 -5.74 10.20
C GLU A 3 -0.83 -6.98 10.31
N GLN A 4 0.18 -6.94 11.17
CA GLN A 4 1.15 -8.02 11.32
C GLN A 4 0.49 -9.26 11.94
N GLU A 5 -0.45 -9.05 12.87
CA GLU A 5 -1.25 -10.13 13.44
C GLU A 5 -2.13 -10.80 12.39
N ILE A 6 -2.72 -10.05 11.44
CA ILE A 6 -3.53 -10.62 10.34
C ILE A 6 -2.64 -11.43 9.39
N ILE A 7 -1.48 -10.89 9.01
CA ILE A 7 -0.51 -11.59 8.15
C ILE A 7 -0.09 -12.91 8.81
N LYS A 8 0.25 -12.89 10.10
CA LYS A 8 0.61 -14.10 10.86
C LYS A 8 -0.54 -15.11 10.89
N LEU A 9 -1.77 -14.67 11.10
CA LEU A 9 -2.95 -15.52 11.10
C LEU A 9 -3.20 -16.20 9.74
N ILE A 10 -3.14 -15.43 8.65
CA ILE A 10 -3.31 -15.98 7.30
C ILE A 10 -2.20 -16.99 7.01
N ASN A 11 -0.94 -16.64 7.32
CA ASN A 11 0.20 -17.51 7.02
C ASN A 11 0.21 -18.79 7.86
N SER A 12 -0.18 -18.75 9.13
CA SER A 12 -0.26 -19.94 9.97
C SER A 12 -1.33 -20.94 9.51
N LYS A 13 -2.34 -20.47 8.78
CA LYS A 13 -3.45 -21.28 8.25
C LYS A 13 -3.38 -21.50 6.73
N ARG A 14 -2.39 -20.94 6.04
CA ARG A 14 -2.31 -20.88 4.56
C ARG A 14 -2.44 -22.24 3.89
N LYS A 15 -1.64 -23.22 4.31
CA LYS A 15 -1.69 -24.58 3.75
C LYS A 15 -3.07 -25.24 3.92
N ALA A 16 -3.67 -25.10 5.10
CA ALA A 16 -5.00 -25.66 5.37
C ALA A 16 -6.12 -24.94 4.59
N ILE A 17 -5.94 -23.67 4.24
CA ILE A 17 -6.84 -22.94 3.34
C ILE A 17 -6.69 -23.46 1.90
N GLU A 18 -5.45 -23.62 1.42
CA GLU A 18 -5.14 -24.10 0.06
C GLU A 18 -5.64 -25.54 -0.16
N GLU A 19 -5.62 -26.37 0.87
CA GLU A 19 -6.08 -27.76 0.84
C GLU A 19 -7.58 -27.93 1.21
N ASP A 20 -8.32 -26.83 1.43
CA ASP A 20 -9.73 -26.85 1.88
C ASP A 20 -9.96 -27.67 3.18
N LEU A 21 -8.95 -27.72 4.06
CA LEU A 21 -8.95 -28.46 5.33
C LEU A 21 -9.30 -27.58 6.54
N LEU A 22 -9.65 -26.32 6.32
CA LEU A 22 -10.01 -25.40 7.39
C LEU A 22 -11.53 -25.44 7.66
N PRO A 23 -11.98 -25.62 8.92
CA PRO A 23 -13.41 -25.56 9.23
C PRO A 23 -14.03 -24.20 8.89
N SER A 24 -15.32 -24.19 8.55
CA SER A 24 -16.03 -22.97 8.15
C SER A 24 -15.97 -21.87 9.21
N SER A 25 -16.05 -22.24 10.50
CA SER A 25 -15.92 -21.29 11.61
C SER A 25 -14.56 -20.58 11.62
N GLN A 26 -13.49 -21.28 11.27
CA GLN A 26 -12.16 -20.68 11.22
C GLN A 26 -11.96 -19.81 9.97
N LEU A 27 -12.56 -20.17 8.83
CA LEU A 27 -12.55 -19.29 7.66
C LEU A 27 -13.33 -18.00 7.92
N GLN A 28 -14.47 -18.12 8.59
CA GLN A 28 -15.29 -16.99 9.00
C GLN A 28 -14.51 -16.06 9.94
N GLU A 29 -13.79 -16.62 10.92
CA GLU A 29 -12.93 -15.86 11.83
C GLU A 29 -11.85 -15.06 11.08
N ILE A 30 -11.19 -15.68 10.08
CA ILE A 30 -10.18 -14.99 9.25
C ILE A 30 -10.82 -13.84 8.48
N LYS A 31 -11.96 -14.10 7.82
CA LYS A 31 -12.70 -13.07 7.07
C LYS A 31 -13.07 -11.90 7.98
N GLU A 32 -13.67 -12.17 9.14
CA GLU A 32 -14.13 -11.16 10.08
C GLU A 32 -12.96 -10.28 10.56
N LYS A 33 -11.82 -10.88 10.88
CA LYS A 33 -10.61 -10.15 11.28
C LYS A 33 -10.04 -9.26 10.17
N ILE A 34 -10.02 -9.75 8.93
CA ILE A 34 -9.65 -8.94 7.75
C ILE A 34 -10.64 -7.77 7.58
N GLU A 35 -11.93 -8.07 7.63
CA GLU A 35 -13.01 -7.11 7.41
C GLU A 35 -13.01 -6.00 8.48
N GLU A 36 -12.88 -6.36 9.75
CA GLU A 36 -12.81 -5.41 10.86
C GLU A 36 -11.62 -4.46 10.70
N PHE A 37 -10.45 -4.99 10.35
CA PHE A 37 -9.25 -4.18 10.11
C PHE A 37 -9.43 -3.22 8.93
N LEU A 38 -9.94 -3.71 7.79
CA LEU A 38 -10.16 -2.88 6.62
C LEU A 38 -11.23 -1.81 6.88
N ASN A 39 -12.32 -2.13 7.58
CA ASN A 39 -13.34 -1.15 7.98
C ASN A 39 -12.72 -0.02 8.83
N LYS A 40 -11.81 -0.35 9.74
CA LYS A 40 -11.11 0.64 10.58
C LYS A 40 -10.11 1.49 9.79
N LYS A 41 -9.45 0.93 8.77
CA LYS A 41 -8.38 1.61 8.02
C LYS A 41 -8.85 2.37 6.79
N LEU A 42 -9.94 1.93 6.16
CA LEU A 42 -10.45 2.51 4.91
C LEU A 42 -11.69 3.36 5.16
N MET A 43 -11.52 4.42 5.96
CA MET A 43 -12.57 5.42 6.20
C MET A 43 -12.54 6.52 5.13
N GLY A 44 -13.71 7.06 4.78
CA GLY A 44 -13.86 8.20 3.86
C GLY A 44 -14.10 7.84 2.39
N GLU A 45 -13.61 8.72 1.50
CA GLU A 45 -13.85 8.70 0.05
C GLU A 45 -12.61 8.41 -0.81
N SER A 46 -11.53 7.88 -0.21
CA SER A 46 -10.36 7.48 -0.98
C SER A 46 -10.73 6.42 -2.03
N ILE A 47 -10.00 6.38 -3.15
CA ILE A 47 -10.23 5.40 -4.23
C ILE A 47 -10.20 3.97 -3.68
N LEU A 48 -9.31 3.69 -2.72
CA LEU A 48 -9.20 2.39 -2.08
C LEU A 48 -10.42 2.08 -1.19
N ALA A 49 -10.95 3.06 -0.46
CA ALA A 49 -12.18 2.92 0.31
C ALA A 49 -13.40 2.70 -0.60
N LEU A 50 -13.50 3.38 -1.74
CA LEU A 50 -14.57 3.18 -2.72
C LEU A 50 -14.51 1.77 -3.35
N ARG A 51 -13.30 1.28 -3.69
CA ARG A 51 -13.09 -0.10 -4.17
C ARG A 51 -13.50 -1.13 -3.12
N TYR A 52 -13.16 -0.89 -1.85
CA TYR A 52 -13.53 -1.77 -0.74
C TYR A 52 -15.06 -1.82 -0.53
N LYS A 53 -15.73 -0.66 -0.56
CA LYS A 53 -17.21 -0.58 -0.50
C LYS A 53 -17.84 -1.41 -1.62
N LYS A 54 -17.36 -1.26 -2.86
CA LYS A 54 -17.84 -2.05 -4.01
C LYS A 54 -17.59 -3.55 -3.81
N PHE A 55 -16.39 -3.92 -3.36
CA PHE A 55 -16.00 -5.30 -3.08
C PHE A 55 -16.96 -5.97 -2.07
N LYS A 56 -17.28 -5.31 -0.95
CA LYS A 56 -18.23 -5.80 0.06
C LYS A 56 -19.62 -6.05 -0.51
N VAL A 57 -20.09 -5.20 -1.42
CA VAL A 57 -21.42 -5.34 -2.04
C VAL A 57 -21.45 -6.52 -3.03
N SER A 58 -20.36 -6.74 -3.77
CA SER A 58 -20.25 -7.79 -4.79
C SER A 58 -19.79 -9.15 -4.27
N GLY A 59 -19.28 -9.23 -3.03
CA GLY A 59 -18.65 -10.44 -2.48
C GLY A 59 -19.64 -11.59 -2.27
N GLN A 60 -19.12 -12.83 -2.30
CA GLN A 60 -19.88 -14.02 -1.93
C GLN A 60 -20.34 -13.91 -0.47
N LYS A 61 -21.67 -13.93 -0.26
CA LYS A 61 -22.26 -13.65 1.06
C LYS A 61 -22.39 -14.87 1.97
N THR A 62 -22.42 -16.08 1.40
CA THR A 62 -22.77 -17.29 2.15
C THR A 62 -21.70 -18.35 1.99
N LEU A 63 -21.18 -18.82 3.13
CA LEU A 63 -20.30 -19.98 3.22
C LEU A 63 -21.16 -21.20 3.56
N TRP A 64 -21.28 -22.13 2.62
CA TRP A 64 -21.98 -23.40 2.87
C TRP A 64 -21.00 -24.43 3.42
N SER A 65 -21.47 -25.32 4.30
CA SER A 65 -20.65 -26.38 4.89
C SER A 65 -21.32 -27.74 4.82
N ASP A 66 -20.50 -28.79 4.81
CA ASP A 66 -20.95 -30.16 5.00
C ASP A 66 -21.38 -30.43 6.46
N LEU A 67 -21.90 -31.64 6.71
CA LEU A 67 -22.34 -32.06 8.05
C LEU A 67 -21.21 -32.14 9.09
N ARG A 68 -19.94 -32.12 8.64
CA ARG A 68 -18.74 -32.15 9.49
C ARG A 68 -18.20 -30.74 9.77
N GLY A 69 -18.84 -29.70 9.22
CA GLY A 69 -18.47 -28.30 9.40
C GLY A 69 -17.35 -27.82 8.47
N TYR A 70 -17.03 -28.57 7.42
CA TYR A 70 -16.07 -28.16 6.39
C TYR A 70 -16.77 -27.42 5.25
N PRO A 71 -16.17 -26.36 4.70
CA PRO A 71 -16.78 -25.53 3.68
C PRO A 71 -16.86 -26.21 2.32
N PHE A 72 -17.92 -25.95 1.57
CA PHE A 72 -17.95 -26.23 0.13
C PHE A 72 -17.21 -25.14 -0.63
N ASN A 73 -16.03 -25.45 -1.18
CA ASN A 73 -15.12 -24.49 -1.84
C ASN A 73 -14.64 -23.35 -0.91
N GLY A 74 -14.12 -23.70 0.26
CA GLY A 74 -13.65 -22.73 1.26
C GLY A 74 -12.61 -21.75 0.72
N LEU A 75 -11.64 -22.26 -0.06
CA LEU A 75 -10.61 -21.47 -0.74
C LEU A 75 -11.24 -20.38 -1.61
N LYS A 76 -12.15 -20.75 -2.53
CA LYS A 76 -12.80 -19.78 -3.43
C LYS A 76 -13.59 -18.72 -2.67
N TRP A 77 -14.13 -19.06 -1.50
CA TRP A 77 -14.88 -18.13 -0.68
C TRP A 77 -13.99 -17.13 0.07
N ILE A 78 -12.85 -17.58 0.62
CA ILE A 78 -11.95 -16.73 1.40
C ILE A 78 -10.93 -15.97 0.55
N SER A 79 -10.49 -16.54 -0.60
CA SER A 79 -9.48 -15.93 -1.47
C SER A 79 -9.78 -14.47 -1.82
N PRO A 80 -11.00 -14.07 -2.22
CA PRO A 80 -11.27 -12.66 -2.55
C PRO A 80 -10.99 -11.69 -1.39
N TRP A 81 -11.18 -12.13 -0.14
CA TRP A 81 -10.88 -11.32 1.05
C TRP A 81 -9.39 -11.23 1.31
N ILE A 82 -8.66 -12.35 1.18
CA ILE A 82 -7.21 -12.39 1.31
C ILE A 82 -6.57 -11.54 0.21
N ASP A 83 -6.99 -11.72 -1.04
CA ASP A 83 -6.50 -10.98 -2.21
C ASP A 83 -6.73 -9.48 -2.05
N PHE A 84 -7.90 -9.07 -1.57
CA PHE A 84 -8.17 -7.65 -1.30
C PHE A 84 -7.24 -7.10 -0.21
N PHE A 85 -7.02 -7.87 0.86
CA PHE A 85 -6.12 -7.50 1.95
C PHE A 85 -4.65 -7.40 1.50
N GLU A 86 -4.16 -8.37 0.72
CA GLU A 86 -2.83 -8.34 0.11
C GLU A 86 -2.70 -7.16 -0.86
N LYS A 87 -3.74 -6.88 -1.65
CA LYS A 87 -3.81 -5.70 -2.51
C LYS A 87 -3.80 -4.40 -1.71
N TYR A 88 -4.49 -4.32 -0.59
CA TYR A 88 -4.40 -3.18 0.34
C TYR A 88 -2.95 -2.98 0.81
N ILE A 89 -2.25 -4.06 1.19
CA ILE A 89 -0.84 -4.02 1.59
C ILE A 89 0.08 -3.59 0.45
N ALA A 90 -0.21 -4.00 -0.78
CA ALA A 90 0.56 -3.65 -1.97
C ALA A 90 0.29 -2.21 -2.44
N GLU A 91 -0.98 -1.78 -2.50
CA GLU A 91 -1.40 -0.44 -2.94
C GLU A 91 -1.05 0.65 -1.90
N LYS A 92 -0.95 0.31 -0.60
CA LYS A 92 -0.33 1.23 0.39
C LYS A 92 1.19 1.38 0.17
N THR A 93 1.79 0.61 -0.74
CA THR A 93 3.24 0.50 -0.96
C THR A 93 3.55 0.48 -2.46
N ILE A 94 3.07 1.45 -3.25
CA ILE A 94 3.51 1.57 -4.65
C ILE A 94 4.98 1.98 -4.65
N LYS A 95 5.89 1.02 -4.88
CA LYS A 95 7.33 1.23 -4.99
C LYS A 95 7.72 1.29 -6.46
N GLN A 96 8.06 2.47 -6.98
CA GLN A 96 8.71 2.62 -8.27
C GLN A 96 10.15 3.02 -8.05
N ARG A 97 11.09 2.14 -8.39
CA ARG A 97 12.52 2.38 -8.23
C ARG A 97 13.18 2.47 -9.61
N LEU A 98 13.85 3.59 -9.85
CA LEU A 98 14.70 3.82 -11.00
C LEU A 98 16.14 3.87 -10.52
N GLU A 99 17.02 3.14 -11.20
CA GLU A 99 18.45 3.16 -10.92
C GLU A 99 19.23 3.51 -12.18
N LYS A 100 20.24 4.36 -12.04
CA LYS A 100 21.18 4.68 -13.11
C LYS A 100 22.56 4.93 -12.52
N GLU A 101 23.56 4.19 -12.99
CA GLU A 101 24.94 4.28 -12.49
C GLU A 101 24.98 4.09 -10.96
N ASN A 102 25.55 5.06 -10.22
CA ASN A 102 25.61 5.08 -8.76
C ASN A 102 24.39 5.79 -8.11
N LEU A 103 23.36 6.12 -8.87
CA LEU A 103 22.19 6.85 -8.37
C LEU A 103 20.92 5.99 -8.39
N TRP A 104 20.03 6.27 -7.44
CA TRP A 104 18.71 5.68 -7.40
C TRP A 104 17.65 6.70 -6.98
N VAL A 105 16.44 6.53 -7.50
CA VAL A 105 15.23 7.26 -7.11
C VAL A 105 14.14 6.24 -6.85
N GLU A 106 13.43 6.40 -5.74
CA GLU A 106 12.36 5.50 -5.33
C GLU A 106 11.13 6.28 -4.88
N ALA A 107 10.02 6.10 -5.57
CA ALA A 107 8.72 6.60 -5.15
C ALA A 107 8.01 5.54 -4.30
N ARG A 108 7.47 5.92 -3.14
CA ARG A 108 6.61 5.12 -2.27
C ARG A 108 5.34 5.87 -1.93
N THR A 109 4.18 5.39 -2.32
CA THR A 109 2.93 5.82 -1.67
C THR A 109 2.86 5.20 -0.28
N ARG A 110 2.42 5.93 0.73
CA ARG A 110 2.05 5.43 2.08
C ARG A 110 0.82 6.18 2.58
N GLY A 111 -0.33 5.54 2.61
CA GLY A 111 -1.58 6.24 2.93
C GLY A 111 -1.91 7.29 1.87
N ASN A 112 -2.09 8.55 2.29
CA ASN A 112 -2.34 9.71 1.42
C ASN A 112 -1.06 10.53 1.15
N GLU A 113 0.12 9.95 1.38
CA GLU A 113 1.40 10.62 1.16
C GLU A 113 2.19 9.90 0.07
N LEU A 114 2.83 10.67 -0.81
CA LEU A 114 3.83 10.19 -1.75
C LEU A 114 5.23 10.54 -1.22
N HIS A 115 5.98 9.51 -0.88
CA HIS A 115 7.37 9.62 -0.45
C HIS A 115 8.27 9.44 -1.68
N LEU A 116 9.09 10.44 -2.00
CA LEU A 116 10.16 10.34 -2.98
C LEU A 116 11.49 10.25 -2.25
N LEU A 117 12.19 9.14 -2.44
CA LEU A 117 13.51 8.88 -1.90
C LEU A 117 14.53 8.97 -3.04
N ALA A 118 15.63 9.67 -2.84
CA ALA A 118 16.73 9.70 -3.80
C ALA A 118 18.07 9.60 -3.08
N GLY A 119 19.02 8.85 -3.64
CA GLY A 119 20.33 8.67 -3.01
C GLY A 119 21.37 8.08 -3.93
N GLU A 120 22.60 8.01 -3.42
CA GLU A 120 23.70 7.24 -4.03
C GLU A 120 23.67 5.80 -3.50
N LYS A 121 24.17 4.81 -4.25
CA LYS A 121 24.14 3.39 -3.82
C LYS A 121 25.15 3.10 -2.71
N ASP A 122 26.29 3.78 -2.74
CA ASP A 122 27.42 3.54 -1.83
C ASP A 122 27.48 4.52 -0.64
N LYS A 123 26.54 5.47 -0.55
CA LYS A 123 26.48 6.44 0.55
C LYS A 123 25.22 6.24 1.38
N ASN A 124 25.34 6.41 2.70
CA ASN A 124 24.20 6.39 3.63
C ASN A 124 23.30 7.64 3.55
N GLY A 125 23.66 8.64 2.74
CA GLY A 125 22.87 9.85 2.56
C GLY A 125 21.76 9.63 1.53
N LYS A 126 20.51 9.85 1.94
CA LYS A 126 19.35 9.90 1.04
C LYS A 126 18.54 11.16 1.34
N ILE A 127 17.88 11.67 0.31
CA ILE A 127 16.88 12.72 0.42
C ILE A 127 15.53 12.04 0.47
N HIS A 128 14.71 12.38 1.46
CA HIS A 128 13.33 11.92 1.57
C HIS A 128 12.39 13.12 1.49
N VAL A 129 11.72 13.24 0.36
CA VAL A 129 10.66 14.22 0.12
C VAL A 129 9.32 13.55 0.35
N VAL A 130 8.42 14.21 1.07
CA VAL A 130 7.03 13.80 1.28
C VAL A 130 6.14 14.80 0.57
N ILE A 131 5.23 14.29 -0.26
CA ILE A 131 4.20 15.06 -0.95
C ILE A 131 2.85 14.62 -0.38
N ASP A 132 2.15 15.54 0.27
CA ASP A 132 0.83 15.31 0.80
C ASP A 132 -0.22 15.39 -0.33
N GLU A 133 -1.00 14.34 -0.54
CA GLU A 133 -1.93 14.25 -1.68
C GLU A 133 -3.14 15.18 -1.53
N ILE A 134 -3.50 15.58 -0.32
CA ILE A 134 -4.67 16.42 -0.03
C ILE A 134 -4.32 17.89 -0.15
N THR A 135 -3.20 18.29 0.43
CA THR A 135 -2.77 19.69 0.52
C THR A 135 -1.78 20.08 -0.58
N SER A 136 -1.21 19.10 -1.30
CA SER A 136 -0.08 19.28 -2.22
C SER A 136 1.17 19.87 -1.56
N GLU A 137 1.26 19.83 -0.22
CA GLU A 137 2.45 20.26 0.50
C GLU A 137 3.63 19.34 0.17
N ILE A 138 4.79 19.94 -0.14
CA ILE A 138 6.05 19.24 -0.36
C ILE A 138 6.97 19.55 0.82
N ARG A 139 7.36 18.53 1.58
CA ARG A 139 8.22 18.68 2.78
C ARG A 139 9.33 17.64 2.81
N ILE A 140 10.41 17.94 3.53
CA ILE A 140 11.43 16.94 3.90
C ILE A 140 10.95 16.21 5.15
N ASP A 141 11.16 14.90 5.24
CA ASP A 141 10.79 14.15 6.45
C ASP A 141 11.49 14.74 7.67
N LYS A 142 10.73 15.01 8.74
CA LYS A 142 11.22 15.69 9.96
C LYS A 142 12.35 14.93 10.67
N LYS A 143 12.49 13.63 10.40
CA LYS A 143 13.53 12.77 10.99
C LYS A 143 14.83 12.77 10.20
N ASP A 144 14.80 13.26 8.96
CA ASP A 144 16.00 13.36 8.15
C ASP A 144 16.73 14.67 8.45
N GLN A 145 18.05 14.61 8.59
CA GLN A 145 18.87 15.82 8.60
C GLN A 145 18.63 16.56 7.28
N ALA A 146 18.27 17.85 7.37
CA ALA A 146 18.20 18.73 6.21
C ALA A 146 19.50 18.54 5.43
N PRO A 147 19.45 18.02 4.19
CA PRO A 147 20.66 17.71 3.48
C PRO A 147 21.12 19.01 2.84
N ASN A 148 21.63 19.92 3.68
CA ASN A 148 22.08 21.25 3.28
C ASN A 148 23.12 21.15 2.15
N SER A 149 23.80 20.01 2.01
CA SER A 149 24.75 19.74 0.93
C SER A 149 24.17 19.03 -0.31
N LEU A 150 23.00 18.38 -0.25
CA LEU A 150 22.45 17.60 -1.38
C LEU A 150 21.27 18.28 -2.09
N LEU A 151 20.55 19.19 -1.43
CA LEU A 151 19.34 19.78 -2.00
C LEU A 151 19.60 21.15 -2.64
N LYS A 152 20.39 21.18 -3.73
CA LYS A 152 20.68 22.44 -4.46
C LYS A 152 19.50 22.92 -5.32
N LYS A 153 18.70 21.98 -5.83
CA LYS A 153 17.69 22.24 -6.86
C LYS A 153 16.62 21.15 -6.86
N ILE A 154 15.34 21.55 -6.99
CA ILE A 154 14.23 20.65 -7.30
C ILE A 154 13.74 20.97 -8.71
N ASP A 155 13.82 19.99 -9.62
CA ASP A 155 13.22 20.05 -10.94
C ASP A 155 11.98 19.15 -10.97
N ALA A 156 10.80 19.71 -11.22
CA ALA A 156 9.59 18.94 -11.48
C ALA A 156 9.20 19.06 -12.96
N ILE A 157 9.02 17.93 -13.63
CA ILE A 157 8.59 17.85 -15.03
C ILE A 157 7.21 17.19 -15.06
N LEU A 158 6.17 18.00 -15.24
CA LEU A 158 4.80 17.53 -15.41
C LEU A 158 4.56 17.21 -16.88
N THR A 159 4.17 15.98 -17.19
CA THR A 159 3.76 15.61 -18.55
C THR A 159 2.23 15.51 -18.58
N THR A 160 1.59 16.35 -19.38
CA THR A 160 0.12 16.35 -19.53
C THR A 160 -0.34 15.18 -20.41
N LYS A 161 -1.66 14.90 -20.41
CA LYS A 161 -2.25 13.81 -21.22
C LYS A 161 -1.99 13.92 -22.72
N ASN A 162 -1.76 15.13 -23.24
CA ASN A 162 -1.41 15.38 -24.64
C ASN A 162 0.12 15.43 -24.89
N GLY A 163 0.94 14.99 -23.92
CA GLY A 163 2.39 14.92 -24.06
C GLY A 163 3.14 16.23 -23.86
N LYS A 164 2.46 17.35 -23.60
CA LYS A 164 3.11 18.62 -23.26
C LYS A 164 3.86 18.49 -21.94
N LYS A 165 5.11 18.92 -21.92
CA LYS A 165 5.96 18.93 -20.72
C LYS A 165 5.99 20.33 -20.12
N ILE A 166 5.70 20.45 -18.83
CA ILE A 166 5.80 21.68 -18.05
C ILE A 166 6.91 21.46 -17.03
N LYS A 167 7.97 22.26 -17.11
CA LYS A 167 9.07 22.21 -16.15
C LYS A 167 8.89 23.35 -15.14
N THR A 168 8.89 23.02 -13.85
CA THR A 168 9.09 24.00 -12.79
C THR A 168 10.39 23.69 -12.06
N THR A 169 11.11 24.74 -11.68
CA THR A 169 12.40 24.64 -11.00
C THR A 169 12.34 25.52 -9.77
N MET A 170 12.63 24.92 -8.62
CA MET A 170 12.92 25.65 -7.39
C MET A 170 14.41 25.48 -7.09
N GLN A 171 15.11 26.60 -6.94
CA GLN A 171 16.54 26.63 -6.64
C GLN A 171 16.75 27.41 -5.35
N PHE A 172 17.55 26.85 -4.46
CA PHE A 172 18.01 27.55 -3.27
C PHE A 172 19.22 28.39 -3.69
N LEU A 173 19.12 29.70 -3.48
CA LEU A 173 20.23 30.63 -3.69
C LEU A 173 20.93 30.80 -2.34
N GLU A 174 22.23 30.49 -2.29
CA GLU A 174 23.07 30.89 -1.16
C GLU A 174 23.38 32.40 -1.32
N GLU A 175 23.24 33.18 -0.24
CA GLU A 175 23.77 34.56 -0.17
C GLU A 175 25.27 34.55 0.17
#